data_AF-A0A1Y4G8G2-F1
#
_entry.id   AF-A0A1Y4G8G2-F1
#
_cell.length_a   1.000
_cell.length_b   1.000
_cell.length_c   1.000
_cell.angle_alpha   90.00
_cell.angle_beta   90.00
_cell.angle_gamma   90.00
#
_symmetry.space_group_name_H-M   'P 1'
#
loop_
_entity.id
_entity.type
_entity.pdbx_description
1 polymer ?
#
loop_
_entity_poly.entity_id
_entity_poly.type
_entity_poly.pdbx_seq_one_letter_code
_entity_poly.pdbx_strand_id
1 'polypeptide(L)'
;MPASVPAVRRPCCRRRGGGGGALVEPAALAALLYAGGYGYDMRKTILEKTGGAVDVDVGGLYRSLRRLEEEGAVVSRWCDDESGPRRREYELTHQGVELAEQWLDALRDRQRLDELLVGLLEGGLKTLQDASMPRESRISDAGDDSADPDGGFGGT
;
A
#
# COMPACT_ATOMS: atom_id res chain seq x y z
N MET A 1 -13.43 -32.35 -31.04
CA MET A 1 -12.47 -31.31 -31.46
C MET A 1 -12.42 -30.24 -30.37
N PRO A 2 -11.41 -30.20 -29.48
CA PRO A 2 -11.23 -29.03 -28.63
C PRO A 2 -10.52 -27.92 -29.42
N ALA A 3 -11.08 -26.72 -29.33
CA ALA A 3 -10.64 -25.53 -30.04
C ALA A 3 -9.24 -25.09 -29.59
N SER A 4 -8.43 -24.71 -30.58
CA SER A 4 -7.07 -24.22 -30.48
C SER A 4 -6.88 -23.14 -29.41
N VAL A 5 -5.88 -23.36 -28.56
CA VAL A 5 -5.23 -22.33 -27.73
C VAL A 5 -4.57 -21.32 -28.67
N PRO A 6 -4.91 -20.01 -28.63
CA PRO A 6 -4.22 -19.03 -29.44
C PRO A 6 -2.82 -18.73 -28.87
N ALA A 7 -1.89 -18.52 -29.79
CA ALA A 7 -0.46 -18.33 -29.54
C ALA A 7 -0.14 -17.16 -28.59
N VAL A 8 0.82 -17.44 -27.71
CA VAL A 8 1.50 -16.52 -26.78
C VAL A 8 1.89 -15.21 -27.47
N ARG A 9 1.28 -14.11 -27.06
CA ARG A 9 1.71 -12.75 -27.42
C ARG A 9 2.60 -12.23 -26.30
N ARG A 10 3.82 -11.83 -26.68
CA ARG A 10 4.87 -11.31 -25.78
C ARG A 10 4.36 -10.12 -24.94
N PRO A 11 4.77 -10.00 -23.67
CA PRO A 11 4.33 -8.92 -22.80
C PRO A 11 4.83 -7.59 -23.35
N CYS A 12 3.89 -6.69 -23.59
CA CYS A 12 4.13 -5.32 -24.01
C CYS A 12 4.86 -4.57 -22.88
N CYS A 13 6.17 -4.51 -23.03
CA CYS A 13 7.06 -3.53 -22.42
C CYS A 13 6.47 -2.11 -22.52
N ARG A 14 5.86 -1.63 -21.43
CA ARG A 14 5.80 -0.25 -20.90
C ARG A 14 4.58 -0.11 -19.99
N ARG A 15 4.71 -0.50 -18.73
CA ARG A 15 3.80 -0.02 -17.68
C ARG A 15 4.57 0.96 -16.80
N ARG A 16 4.74 2.18 -17.33
CA ARG A 16 5.33 3.32 -16.61
C ARG A 16 4.28 3.84 -15.63
N GLY A 17 4.61 3.83 -14.34
CA GLY A 17 3.73 4.25 -13.25
C GLY A 17 3.27 5.71 -13.32
N GLY A 18 2.11 5.97 -12.74
CA GLY A 18 1.60 7.31 -12.49
C GLY A 18 0.15 7.29 -11.98
N GLY A 19 -0.03 7.61 -10.68
CA GLY A 19 -1.24 8.24 -10.12
C GLY A 19 -2.51 7.39 -9.97
N GLY A 20 -2.87 7.05 -8.73
CA GLY A 20 -4.25 6.84 -8.26
C GLY A 20 -5.05 5.63 -8.76
N GLY A 21 -4.87 5.18 -10.00
CA GLY A 21 -5.52 3.99 -10.59
C GLY A 21 -4.61 2.75 -10.66
N ALA A 22 -3.38 2.86 -10.15
CA ALA A 22 -2.31 1.86 -10.32
C ALA A 22 -2.45 0.61 -9.44
N LEU A 23 -3.42 0.56 -8.52
CA LEU A 23 -3.60 -0.56 -7.60
C LEU A 23 -4.70 -1.52 -8.02
N VAL A 24 -5.52 -1.17 -9.01
CA VAL A 24 -6.69 -1.96 -9.41
C VAL A 24 -6.27 -3.33 -9.98
N GLU A 25 -5.26 -3.34 -10.85
CA GLU A 25 -4.75 -4.57 -11.45
C GLU A 25 -4.04 -5.49 -10.44
N PRO A 26 -3.06 -5.02 -9.63
CA PRO A 26 -2.46 -5.88 -8.61
C PRO A 26 -3.47 -6.31 -7.54
N ALA A 27 -4.47 -5.48 -7.22
CA ALA A 27 -5.57 -5.89 -6.33
C ALA A 27 -6.44 -6.97 -6.97
N ALA A 28 -6.74 -6.90 -8.27
CA ALA A 28 -7.49 -7.95 -8.98
C ALA A 28 -6.72 -9.28 -8.98
N LEU A 29 -5.41 -9.25 -9.27
CA LEU A 29 -4.55 -10.43 -9.21
C LEU A 29 -4.49 -11.00 -7.78
N ALA A 30 -4.32 -10.16 -6.77
CA ALA A 30 -4.34 -10.59 -5.37
C ALA A 30 -5.70 -11.23 -4.99
N ALA A 31 -6.82 -10.63 -5.41
CA ALA A 31 -8.12 -11.19 -5.14
C ALA A 31 -8.31 -12.57 -5.78
N LEU A 32 -7.83 -12.77 -7.01
CA LEU A 32 -7.87 -14.07 -7.68
C LEU A 32 -7.02 -15.12 -6.96
N LEU A 33 -5.86 -14.74 -6.42
CA LEU A 33 -5.01 -15.63 -5.63
C LEU A 33 -5.67 -16.10 -4.32
N TYR A 34 -6.51 -15.25 -3.70
CA TYR A 34 -7.12 -15.54 -2.40
C TYR A 34 -8.55 -16.11 -2.48
N ALA A 35 -9.38 -15.63 -3.40
CA ALA A 35 -10.83 -15.84 -3.35
C ALA A 35 -11.38 -16.79 -4.41
N GLY A 36 -10.59 -17.20 -5.41
CA GLY A 36 -11.07 -18.12 -6.45
C GLY A 36 -12.25 -17.57 -7.26
N GLY A 37 -11.96 -16.64 -8.16
CA GLY A 37 -12.75 -16.44 -9.37
C GLY A 37 -14.12 -15.78 -9.32
N TYR A 38 -14.71 -15.46 -8.17
CA TYR A 38 -16.01 -14.76 -8.15
C TYR A 38 -15.88 -13.23 -8.00
N GLY A 39 -16.27 -12.48 -9.04
CA GLY A 39 -15.97 -11.05 -9.16
C GLY A 39 -16.53 -10.14 -8.05
N TYR A 40 -17.65 -10.51 -7.43
CA TYR A 40 -18.18 -9.75 -6.28
C TYR A 40 -17.44 -10.08 -4.98
N ASP A 41 -17.09 -11.35 -4.78
CA ASP A 41 -16.31 -11.78 -3.62
C ASP A 41 -14.89 -11.21 -3.67
N MET A 42 -14.35 -10.93 -4.86
CA MET A 42 -13.05 -10.29 -5.03
C MET A 42 -12.99 -8.90 -4.37
N ARG A 43 -13.96 -8.01 -4.62
CA ARG A 43 -13.96 -6.67 -3.99
C ARG A 43 -14.05 -6.79 -2.46
N LYS A 44 -14.98 -7.63 -1.98
CA LYS A 44 -15.17 -7.84 -0.55
C LYS A 44 -13.89 -8.38 0.11
N THR A 45 -13.23 -9.34 -0.53
CA THR A 45 -11.96 -9.91 -0.08
C THR A 45 -10.86 -8.85 -0.01
N ILE A 46 -10.71 -8.01 -1.04
CA ILE A 46 -9.71 -6.92 -1.03
C ILE A 46 -9.98 -5.96 0.13
N LEU A 47 -11.23 -5.52 0.28
CA LEU A 47 -11.61 -4.55 1.31
C LEU A 47 -11.36 -5.12 2.72
N GLU A 48 -11.76 -6.37 2.96
CA GLU A 48 -11.56 -7.06 4.24
C GLU A 48 -10.07 -7.29 4.54
N LYS A 49 -9.29 -7.75 3.56
CA LYS A 49 -7.87 -8.05 3.74
C LYS A 49 -7.01 -6.81 3.91
N THR A 50 -7.43 -5.68 3.34
CA THR A 50 -6.69 -4.41 3.44
C THR A 50 -7.20 -3.52 4.57
N GLY A 51 -8.18 -3.97 5.35
CA GLY A 51 -8.79 -3.16 6.42
C GLY A 51 -9.41 -1.86 5.90
N GLY A 52 -9.88 -1.85 4.64
CA GLY A 52 -10.43 -0.66 4.00
C GLY A 52 -9.41 0.28 3.34
N ALA A 53 -8.11 0.00 3.42
CA ALA A 53 -7.08 0.85 2.82
C ALA A 53 -7.09 0.82 1.28
N VAL A 54 -7.61 -0.26 0.68
CA VAL A 54 -7.77 -0.39 -0.77
C VAL A 54 -9.24 -0.66 -1.07
N ASP A 55 -9.94 0.34 -1.61
CA ASP A 55 -11.27 0.16 -2.18
C ASP A 55 -11.20 0.29 -3.70
N VAL A 56 -11.44 -0.84 -4.37
CA VAL A 56 -11.51 -0.89 -5.83
C VAL A 56 -12.97 -0.82 -6.25
N ASP A 57 -13.30 0.14 -7.11
CA ASP A 57 -14.63 0.22 -7.67
C ASP A 57 -14.94 -1.02 -8.53
N VAL A 58 -16.17 -1.51 -8.44
CA VAL A 58 -16.60 -2.72 -9.16
C VAL A 58 -16.40 -2.58 -10.67
N GLY A 59 -16.60 -1.37 -11.23
CA GLY A 59 -16.36 -1.10 -12.64
C GLY A 59 -14.88 -1.21 -13.01
N GLY A 60 -13.98 -0.66 -12.21
CA GLY A 60 -12.53 -0.72 -12.37
C GLY A 60 -12.00 -2.14 -12.27
N LEU A 61 -12.52 -2.91 -11.31
CA LEU A 61 -12.19 -4.32 -11.17
C LEU A 61 -12.55 -5.11 -12.43
N TYR A 62 -13.78 -5.01 -12.92
CA TYR A 62 -14.20 -5.74 -14.12
C TYR A 62 -13.50 -5.26 -15.40
N ARG A 63 -13.19 -3.96 -15.52
CA ARG A 63 -12.36 -3.45 -16.63
C ARG A 63 -10.96 -4.06 -16.59
N SER A 64 -10.38 -4.16 -15.41
CA SER A 64 -9.04 -4.75 -15.24
C SER A 64 -9.06 -6.26 -15.50
N LEU A 65 -10.07 -6.99 -15.02
CA LEU A 65 -10.25 -8.41 -15.33
C LEU A 65 -10.40 -8.67 -16.83
N ARG A 66 -11.18 -7.85 -17.54
CA ARG A 66 -11.30 -7.96 -19.01
C ARG A 66 -9.96 -7.73 -19.70
N ARG A 67 -9.20 -6.73 -19.26
CA ARG A 67 -7.88 -6.45 -19.81
C ARG A 67 -6.90 -7.59 -19.54
N LEU A 68 -6.90 -8.14 -18.32
CA LEU A 68 -6.08 -9.30 -17.95
C LEU A 68 -6.46 -10.54 -18.77
N GLU A 69 -7.74 -10.69 -19.12
CA GLU A 69 -8.22 -11.75 -20.00
C GLU A 69 -7.77 -11.56 -21.45
N GLU A 70 -7.85 -10.34 -21.99
CA GLU A 70 -7.32 -9.98 -23.32
C GLU A 70 -5.80 -10.19 -23.41
N GLU A 71 -5.08 -9.96 -22.31
CA GLU A 71 -3.64 -10.17 -22.18
C GLU A 71 -3.26 -11.65 -21.93
N GLY A 72 -4.23 -12.53 -21.66
CA GLY A 72 -4.01 -13.97 -21.38
C GLY A 72 -3.53 -14.29 -19.96
N ALA A 73 -3.50 -13.29 -19.07
CA ALA A 73 -3.15 -13.46 -17.66
C ALA A 73 -4.28 -14.11 -16.84
N VAL A 74 -5.52 -13.97 -17.29
CA VAL A 74 -6.71 -14.54 -16.66
C VAL A 74 -7.55 -15.24 -17.72
N VAL A 75 -8.21 -16.33 -17.35
CA VAL A 75 -9.25 -16.96 -18.18
C VAL A 75 -10.58 -16.90 -17.45
N SER A 76 -11.67 -16.78 -18.20
CA SER A 76 -13.01 -16.85 -17.63
C SER A 76 -13.77 -18.07 -18.13
N ARG A 77 -14.57 -18.67 -17.26
CA ARG A 77 -15.51 -19.75 -17.58
C ARG A 77 -16.92 -19.33 -17.16
N TRP A 78 -17.88 -19.58 -18.04
CA TRP A 78 -19.29 -19.52 -17.66
C TRP A 78 -19.66 -20.83 -16.99
N CYS A 79 -20.07 -20.77 -15.74
CA CYS A 79 -20.66 -21.90 -15.03
C CYS A 79 -22.18 -21.81 -15.21
N ASP A 80 -22.69 -22.64 -16.11
CA ASP A 80 -24.11 -22.94 -16.21
C ASP A 80 -24.42 -23.97 -15.13
N ASP A 81 -24.86 -23.50 -13.96
CA ASP A 81 -25.42 -24.38 -12.94
C ASP A 81 -26.88 -24.63 -13.31
N GLU A 82 -27.32 -25.90 -13.40
CA GLU A 82 -28.65 -26.31 -13.89
C GLU A 82 -29.83 -25.70 -13.09
N SER A 83 -29.55 -25.00 -11.97
CA SER A 83 -30.55 -24.41 -11.10
C SER A 83 -30.26 -22.96 -10.63
N GLY A 84 -29.35 -22.22 -11.27
CA GLY A 84 -28.96 -20.87 -10.81
C GLY A 84 -28.67 -19.83 -11.90
N PRO A 85 -28.61 -18.53 -11.56
CA PRO A 85 -28.23 -17.47 -12.50
C PRO A 85 -26.80 -17.70 -13.00
N ARG A 86 -26.57 -17.53 -14.32
CA ARG A 86 -25.27 -17.70 -14.97
C ARG A 86 -24.16 -16.97 -14.22
N ARG A 87 -23.12 -17.70 -13.81
CA ARG A 87 -21.96 -17.16 -13.09
C ARG A 87 -20.74 -17.17 -13.98
N ARG A 88 -19.92 -16.13 -13.86
CA ARG A 88 -18.62 -16.06 -14.54
C ARG A 88 -17.54 -16.24 -13.49
N GLU A 89 -16.80 -17.33 -13.61
CA GLU A 89 -15.63 -17.62 -12.78
C GLU A 89 -14.38 -17.21 -13.53
N TYR A 90 -13.40 -16.69 -12.79
CA TYR A 90 -12.11 -16.28 -13.30
C TYR A 90 -10.99 -17.11 -12.68
N GLU A 91 -10.06 -17.59 -13.50
CA GLU A 91 -8.89 -18.36 -13.05
C GLU A 91 -7.62 -17.68 -13.54
N LEU A 92 -6.58 -17.65 -12.70
CA LEU A 92 -5.26 -17.17 -13.10
C LEU A 92 -4.58 -18.20 -14.00
N THR A 93 -3.94 -17.72 -15.06
CA THR A 93 -3.03 -18.52 -15.87
C THR A 93 -1.61 -18.46 -15.30
N HIS A 94 -0.69 -19.28 -15.83
CA HIS A 94 0.73 -19.17 -15.49
C HIS A 94 1.27 -17.76 -15.74
N GLN A 95 0.86 -17.13 -16.85
CA GLN A 95 1.22 -15.75 -17.16
C GLN A 95 0.65 -14.75 -16.14
N GLY A 96 -0.55 -15.01 -15.60
CA GLY A 96 -1.13 -14.21 -14.53
C GLY A 96 -0.34 -14.30 -13.22
N VAL A 97 0.22 -15.47 -12.91
CA VAL A 97 1.10 -15.65 -11.74
C VAL A 97 2.40 -14.88 -11.92
N GLU A 98 3.07 -15.00 -13.06
CA GLU A 98 4.28 -14.22 -13.37
C GLU A 98 4.02 -12.71 -13.32
N LEU A 99 2.86 -12.26 -13.79
CA LEU A 99 2.46 -10.87 -13.72
C LEU A 99 2.24 -10.41 -12.26
N ALA A 100 1.66 -11.27 -11.42
CA ALA A 100 1.50 -10.98 -10.00
C ALA A 100 2.85 -10.87 -9.27
N GLU A 101 3.83 -11.70 -9.62
CA GLU A 101 5.21 -11.61 -9.11
C GLU A 101 5.87 -10.29 -9.51
N GLN A 102 5.74 -9.89 -10.78
CA GLN A 102 6.25 -8.59 -11.26
C GLN A 102 5.62 -7.41 -10.51
N TRP A 103 4.32 -7.49 -10.24
CA TRP A 103 3.62 -6.48 -9.43
C TRP A 103 4.11 -6.46 -7.99
N LEU A 104 4.38 -7.63 -7.39
CA LEU A 104 4.93 -7.73 -6.05
C LEU A 104 6.28 -7.01 -5.95
N ASP A 105 7.17 -7.25 -6.91
CA ASP A 105 8.49 -6.60 -6.94
C ASP A 105 8.37 -5.09 -7.16
N ALA A 106 7.51 -4.65 -8.09
CA ALA A 106 7.27 -3.23 -8.33
C ALA A 106 6.71 -2.50 -7.09
N LEU A 107 5.83 -3.16 -6.31
CA LEU A 107 5.30 -2.62 -5.07
C LEU A 107 6.36 -2.53 -3.96
N ARG A 108 7.24 -3.53 -3.86
CA ARG A 108 8.39 -3.50 -2.92
C ARG A 108 9.35 -2.36 -3.25
N ASP A 109 9.68 -2.19 -4.51
CA ASP A 109 10.56 -1.09 -4.96
C ASP A 109 9.94 0.27 -4.64
N ARG A 110 8.62 0.41 -4.84
CA ARG A 110 7.90 1.62 -4.47
C ARG A 110 7.92 1.87 -2.98
N GLN A 111 7.63 0.85 -2.16
CA GLN A 111 7.69 0.96 -0.71
C GLN A 111 9.07 1.43 -0.24
N ARG A 112 10.14 0.84 -0.80
CA ARG A 112 11.52 1.24 -0.50
C ARG A 112 11.78 2.70 -0.86
N LEU A 113 11.31 3.17 -2.01
CA LEU A 113 11.45 4.57 -2.40
C LEU A 113 10.70 5.50 -1.46
N ASP A 114 9.47 5.14 -1.08
CA ASP A 114 8.64 5.90 -0.15
C ASP A 114 9.35 6.02 1.22
N GLU A 115 9.92 4.92 1.73
CA GLU A 115 10.71 4.91 2.98
C GLU A 115 11.94 5.83 2.91
N LEU A 116 12.69 5.80 1.80
CA LEU A 116 13.84 6.67 1.59
C LEU A 116 13.44 8.15 1.55
N LEU A 117 12.33 8.47 0.87
CA LEU A 117 11.81 9.84 0.79
C LEU A 117 11.35 10.34 2.16
N VAL A 118 10.66 9.51 2.93
CA VAL A 118 10.26 9.83 4.31
C VAL A 118 11.49 10.18 5.15
N GLY A 119 12.53 9.33 5.14
CA GLY A 119 13.74 9.59 5.92
C GLY A 119 14.48 10.88 5.50
N LEU A 120 14.53 11.18 4.20
CA LEU A 120 15.11 12.45 3.71
C LEU A 120 14.33 13.67 4.18
N LEU A 121 12.99 13.60 4.16
CA LEU A 121 12.13 14.69 4.60
C LEU A 121 12.24 14.90 6.12
N GLU A 122 12.22 13.83 6.91
CA GLU A 122 12.40 13.89 8.37
C GLU A 122 13.75 14.51 8.75
N GLY A 123 14.84 14.09 8.10
CA GLY A 123 16.17 14.65 8.33
C GLY A 123 16.27 16.13 7.99
N GLY A 124 15.69 16.55 6.86
CA GLY A 124 15.64 17.95 6.43
C GLY A 124 14.85 18.82 7.40
N LEU A 125 13.66 18.36 7.82
CA LEU A 125 12.81 19.08 8.77
C LEU A 125 13.46 19.25 10.15
N LYS A 126 14.15 18.21 10.65
CA LYS A 126 14.89 18.28 11.90
C LYS A 126 16.01 19.31 11.85
N THR A 127 16.76 19.35 10.75
CA THR A 127 17.87 20.30 10.57
C THR A 127 17.40 21.75 10.66
N LEU A 128 16.22 22.07 10.11
CA LEU A 128 15.62 23.40 10.20
C LEU A 128 15.16 23.74 11.63
N GLN A 129 14.62 22.76 12.37
CA GLN A 129 14.19 22.93 13.76
C GLN A 129 15.39 23.17 14.69
N ASP A 130 16.47 22.39 14.53
CA ASP A 130 17.70 22.52 15.32
C ASP A 130 18.39 23.88 15.06
N ALA A 131 18.36 24.37 13.82
CA ALA A 131 18.88 25.70 13.47
C ALA A 131 18.03 26.86 14.02
N SER A 132 16.76 26.60 14.34
CA SER A 132 15.81 27.62 14.83
C SER A 132 15.82 27.79 16.37
N MET A 133 16.59 26.98 17.11
CA MET A 133 16.77 27.09 18.57
C MET A 133 18.20 27.54 18.95
N PRO A 134 18.52 28.85 18.92
CA PRO A 134 19.76 29.34 19.49
C PRO A 134 19.59 29.64 20.99
N ARG A 135 20.21 28.79 21.82
CA ARG A 135 20.82 29.10 23.13
C ARG A 135 19.96 29.95 24.09
N GLU A 136 19.20 29.32 24.99
CA GLU A 136 19.04 29.92 26.32
C GLU A 136 20.16 29.40 27.22
N SER A 137 21.02 30.35 27.57
CA SER A 137 22.29 30.19 28.23
C SER A 137 22.14 29.73 29.68
N ARG A 138 22.99 28.78 30.05
CA ARG A 138 23.67 28.75 31.35
C ARG A 138 23.95 30.16 31.87
N ILE A 139 23.18 30.61 32.87
CA ILE A 139 23.70 31.46 33.93
C ILE A 139 23.40 30.72 35.23
N SER A 140 24.36 29.90 35.62
CA SER A 140 24.55 29.48 37.00
C SER A 140 25.90 30.08 37.39
N ASP A 141 25.89 31.21 38.08
CA ASP A 141 26.99 31.60 38.96
C ASP A 141 26.56 32.70 39.96
N ALA A 142 26.84 32.37 41.24
CA ALA A 142 27.01 33.23 42.42
C ALA A 142 25.80 33.87 43.14
N GLY A 143 25.74 33.62 44.46
CA GLY A 143 24.97 34.39 45.45
C GLY A 143 24.36 33.51 46.57
N ASP A 144 25.16 32.72 47.27
CA ASP A 144 25.70 33.01 48.61
C ASP A 144 24.82 32.44 49.74
N ASP A 145 25.40 31.45 50.39
CA ASP A 145 24.95 30.76 51.58
C ASP A 145 25.26 31.66 52.78
N SER A 146 24.24 32.31 53.36
CA SER A 146 24.35 32.84 54.72
C SER A 146 23.04 32.62 55.45
N ALA A 147 22.92 31.42 56.01
CA ALA A 147 22.09 31.18 57.16
C ALA A 147 22.63 31.99 58.34
N ASP A 148 21.82 32.89 58.88
CA ASP A 148 22.02 33.46 60.22
C ASP A 148 20.80 33.03 61.06
N PRO A 149 20.93 31.98 61.90
CA PRO A 149 19.86 31.58 62.82
C PRO A 149 20.06 32.20 64.20
N ASP A 150 18.95 32.58 64.83
CA ASP A 150 18.77 32.85 66.26
C ASP A 150 19.56 34.05 66.83
N GLY A 151 19.01 34.99 67.61
CA GLY A 151 17.84 34.97 68.48
C GLY A 151 18.20 35.78 69.74
N GLY A 152 17.26 36.55 70.29
CA GLY A 152 17.19 36.78 71.74
C GLY A 152 17.55 38.16 72.32
N PHE A 153 16.49 38.79 72.87
CA PHE A 153 16.35 39.34 74.24
C PHE A 153 16.82 40.76 74.63
N GLY A 154 15.85 41.51 75.18
CA GLY A 154 15.95 42.44 76.33
C GLY A 154 16.24 43.90 75.96
N GLY A 155 15.58 44.93 76.48
CA GLY A 155 14.61 45.07 77.56
C GLY A 155 14.20 46.55 77.65
N THR A 156 13.23 46.81 78.52
CA THR A 156 12.54 48.08 78.83
C THR A 156 13.43 49.29 79.08
#